data_AF-A0A193C6F8-F1
#
_entry.id   AF-A0A193C6F8-F1
#
_cell.length_a   1.000
_cell.length_b   1.000
_cell.length_c   1.000
_cell.angle_alpha   90.00
_cell.angle_beta   90.00
_cell.angle_gamma   90.00
#
_symmetry.space_group_name_H-M   'P 1'
#
loop_
_entity.id
_entity.type
_entity.pdbx_description
1 polymer ?
#
loop_
_entity_poly.entity_id
_entity_poly.type
_entity_poly.pdbx_seq_one_letter_code
_entity_poly.pdbx_strand_id
1 'polypeptide(L)'
;MERVVFDLPFPAAELPVLTEAAQWHRRWLVDSGLLDSPAAVDRVMSWAPHRCAAHFHPYARGPELLLATDFYGWMMAADGQFDGPLADRPDHVRRLIRRHVAILEADGRSPLSPAEKAFTDVWERLIEGMSPAWRARAAACFT
;
A
#
# COMPACT_ATOMS: atom_id res chain seq x y z
N MET A 1 3.83 -9.94 -27.52
CA MET A 1 3.08 -10.60 -26.43
C MET A 1 1.61 -10.41 -26.73
N GLU A 2 0.86 -11.50 -26.88
CA GLU A 2 -0.57 -11.44 -27.19
C GLU A 2 -1.33 -10.92 -25.96
N ARG A 3 -2.22 -9.94 -26.17
CA ARG A 3 -2.97 -9.32 -25.07
C ARG A 3 -4.16 -10.22 -24.74
N VAL A 4 -4.08 -10.95 -23.64
CA VAL A 4 -5.24 -11.66 -23.07
C VAL A 4 -6.20 -10.61 -22.50
N VAL A 5 -7.47 -10.67 -22.93
CA VAL A 5 -8.54 -9.78 -22.45
C VAL A 5 -9.58 -10.64 -21.75
N PHE A 6 -9.94 -10.26 -20.52
CA PHE A 6 -11.03 -10.89 -19.79
C PHE A 6 -12.35 -10.25 -20.20
N ASP A 7 -13.34 -11.08 -20.53
CA ASP A 7 -14.71 -10.63 -20.82
C ASP A 7 -15.46 -10.45 -19.50
N LEU A 8 -15.81 -9.21 -19.17
CA LEU A 8 -16.52 -8.84 -17.95
C LEU A 8 -17.90 -8.27 -18.33
N PRO A 9 -18.99 -8.71 -17.69
CA PRO A 9 -20.36 -8.30 -18.03
C PRO A 9 -20.71 -6.90 -17.49
N PHE A 10 -19.73 -6.02 -17.33
CA PHE A 10 -19.89 -4.66 -16.83
C PHE A 10 -18.80 -3.74 -17.41
N PRO A 11 -19.11 -2.46 -17.68
CA PRO A 11 -18.13 -1.53 -18.22
C PRO A 11 -17.08 -1.15 -17.19
N ALA A 12 -15.89 -0.79 -17.66
CA ALA A 12 -14.90 -0.13 -16.82
C ALA A 12 -15.42 1.25 -16.40
N ALA A 13 -15.22 1.60 -15.13
CA ALA A 13 -15.55 2.95 -14.65
C ALA A 13 -14.61 4.00 -15.24
N GLU A 14 -15.10 5.22 -15.39
CA GLU A 14 -14.28 6.37 -15.79
C GLU A 14 -13.33 6.75 -14.64
N LEU A 15 -12.04 6.88 -14.97
CA LEU A 15 -11.01 7.20 -13.98
C LEU A 15 -10.83 8.73 -13.85
N PRO A 16 -10.54 9.23 -12.63
CA PRO A 16 -10.18 10.63 -12.44
C PRO A 16 -8.82 10.97 -13.06
N VAL A 17 -8.49 12.26 -13.09
CA VAL A 17 -7.12 12.72 -13.41
C VAL A 17 -6.16 12.23 -12.31
N LEU A 18 -5.14 11.46 -12.69
CA LEU A 18 -4.25 10.78 -11.75
C LEU A 18 -2.89 11.49 -11.54
N THR A 19 -2.65 12.61 -12.21
CA THR A 19 -1.37 13.34 -12.13
C THR A 19 -1.04 13.76 -10.71
N GLU A 20 -2.03 14.27 -9.97
CA GLU A 20 -1.87 14.67 -8.57
C GLU A 20 -1.54 13.46 -7.70
N ALA A 21 -2.28 12.36 -7.85
CA ALA A 21 -2.03 11.12 -7.10
C ALA A 21 -0.63 10.56 -7.35
N ALA A 22 -0.16 10.57 -8.60
CA ALA A 22 1.19 10.12 -8.93
C ALA A 22 2.28 11.03 -8.32
N GLN A 23 2.09 12.35 -8.37
CA GLN A 23 3.05 13.32 -7.81
C GLN A 23 3.09 13.27 -6.28
N TRP A 24 1.92 13.18 -5.65
CA TRP A 24 1.79 13.01 -4.21
C TRP A 24 2.50 11.74 -3.74
N HIS A 25 2.17 10.60 -4.35
CA HIS A 25 2.71 9.33 -3.92
C HIS A 25 4.23 9.26 -4.06
N ARG A 26 4.79 9.83 -5.15
CA ARG A 26 6.24 9.92 -5.31
C ARG A 26 6.90 10.71 -4.18
N ARG A 27 6.27 11.79 -3.70
CA ARG A 27 6.76 12.57 -2.55
C ARG A 27 6.65 11.75 -1.27
N TRP A 28 5.50 11.12 -1.03
CA TRP A 28 5.28 10.25 0.13
C TRP A 28 6.30 9.10 0.21
N LEU A 29 6.66 8.46 -0.92
CA LEU A 29 7.70 7.43 -0.96
C LEU A 29 9.08 7.94 -0.54
N VAL A 30 9.42 9.18 -0.91
CA VAL A 30 10.68 9.81 -0.52
C VAL A 30 10.64 10.20 0.96
N ASP A 31 9.56 10.84 1.39
CA ASP A 31 9.41 11.40 2.74
C ASP A 31 9.29 10.31 3.81
N SER A 32 8.64 9.19 3.49
CA SER A 32 8.51 8.03 4.39
C SER A 32 9.84 7.31 4.64
N GLY A 33 10.85 7.51 3.78
CA GLY A 33 12.11 6.77 3.83
C GLY A 33 11.94 5.26 3.61
N LEU A 34 10.80 4.83 3.07
CA LEU A 34 10.50 3.43 2.78
C LEU A 34 11.51 2.82 1.82
N LEU A 35 11.99 3.63 0.88
CA LEU A 35 12.90 3.24 -0.19
C LEU A 35 14.24 3.97 -0.02
N ASP A 36 15.34 3.23 -0.20
CA ASP A 36 16.70 3.69 0.08
C ASP A 36 17.35 4.49 -1.06
N SER A 37 16.69 4.56 -2.22
CA SER A 37 17.28 5.12 -3.44
C SER A 37 16.23 5.68 -4.40
N PRO A 38 16.59 6.69 -5.22
CA PRO A 38 15.73 7.18 -6.29
C PRO A 38 15.34 6.09 -7.29
N ALA A 39 16.25 5.16 -7.58
CA ALA A 39 15.96 4.04 -8.49
C ALA A 39 14.91 3.07 -7.92
N ALA A 40 14.89 2.86 -6.60
CA ALA A 40 13.82 2.09 -5.96
C ALA A 40 12.47 2.82 -6.04
N VAL A 41 12.46 4.14 -5.84
CA VAL A 41 11.25 4.96 -6.02
C VAL A 41 10.73 4.86 -7.46
N ASP A 42 11.61 5.00 -8.46
CA ASP A 42 11.23 4.88 -9.87
C ASP A 42 10.70 3.49 -10.22
N ARG A 43 11.26 2.44 -9.63
CA ARG A 43 10.76 1.07 -9.78
C ARG A 43 9.33 0.94 -9.27
N VAL A 44 9.03 1.40 -8.05
CA VAL A 44 7.67 1.35 -7.50
C VAL A 44 6.71 2.20 -8.33
N MET A 45 7.14 3.39 -8.75
CA MET A 45 6.33 4.25 -9.63
C MET A 45 6.04 3.62 -11.00
N SER A 46 6.95 2.79 -11.52
CA SER A 46 6.76 2.07 -12.79
C SER A 46 5.62 1.04 -12.76
N TRP A 47 5.27 0.53 -11.57
CA TRP A 47 4.11 -0.33 -11.35
C TRP A 47 2.78 0.44 -11.29
N ALA A 48 2.84 1.77 -11.39
CA ALA A 48 1.72 2.69 -11.40
C ALA A 48 0.69 2.47 -10.25
N PRO A 49 1.08 2.61 -8.97
CA PRO A 49 0.17 2.45 -7.82
C PRO A 49 -1.08 3.33 -7.91
N HIS A 50 -0.94 4.55 -8.45
CA HIS A 50 -2.04 5.49 -8.65
C HIS A 50 -3.12 4.97 -9.63
N ARG A 51 -2.71 4.22 -10.66
CA ARG A 51 -3.65 3.56 -11.58
C ARG A 51 -4.33 2.38 -10.93
N CYS A 52 -3.57 1.58 -10.18
CA CYS A 52 -4.09 0.47 -9.40
C CYS A 52 -5.18 0.95 -8.43
N ALA A 53 -4.87 1.98 -7.63
CA ALA A 53 -5.80 2.61 -6.71
C ALA A 53 -7.06 3.13 -7.40
N ALA A 54 -6.92 3.82 -8.54
CA ALA A 54 -8.05 4.34 -9.30
C ALA A 54 -8.96 3.24 -9.87
N HIS A 55 -8.39 2.08 -10.26
CA HIS A 55 -9.19 0.95 -10.73
C HIS A 55 -9.93 0.23 -9.59
N PHE A 56 -9.33 0.10 -8.41
CA PHE A 56 -10.00 -0.48 -7.25
C PHE A 56 -11.02 0.46 -6.60
N HIS A 57 -10.77 1.77 -6.68
CA HIS A 57 -11.61 2.81 -6.06
C HIS A 57 -11.96 3.90 -7.09
N PRO A 58 -12.76 3.58 -8.13
CA PRO A 58 -13.02 4.49 -9.25
C PRO A 58 -13.79 5.77 -8.87
N TYR A 59 -14.37 5.81 -7.67
CA TYR A 59 -15.11 6.96 -7.13
C TYR A 59 -14.29 7.77 -6.12
N ALA A 60 -13.14 7.28 -5.65
CA ALA A 60 -12.29 8.01 -4.72
C ALA A 60 -11.69 9.26 -5.40
N ARG A 61 -11.68 10.39 -4.71
CA ARG A 61 -11.16 11.67 -5.21
C ARG A 61 -10.33 12.35 -4.13
N GLY A 62 -9.44 13.25 -4.55
CA GLY A 62 -8.62 14.05 -3.64
C GLY A 62 -7.95 13.16 -2.58
N PRO A 63 -8.05 13.50 -1.28
CA PRO A 63 -7.35 12.79 -0.20
C PRO A 63 -7.57 11.28 -0.15
N GLU A 64 -8.77 10.79 -0.50
CA GLU A 64 -9.08 9.35 -0.50
C GLU A 64 -8.29 8.60 -1.57
N LEU A 65 -8.16 9.19 -2.76
CA LEU A 65 -7.37 8.60 -3.85
C LEU A 65 -5.87 8.66 -3.54
N LEU A 66 -5.41 9.73 -2.88
CA LEU A 66 -4.03 9.85 -2.43
C LEU A 66 -3.70 8.75 -1.41
N LEU A 67 -4.56 8.55 -0.41
CA LEU A 67 -4.41 7.49 0.59
C LEU A 67 -4.45 6.09 -0.04
N ALA A 68 -5.40 5.82 -0.93
CA ALA A 68 -5.46 4.54 -1.64
C ALA A 68 -4.17 4.29 -2.43
N THR A 69 -3.64 5.33 -3.10
CA THR A 69 -2.37 5.25 -3.83
C THR A 69 -1.21 4.91 -2.90
N ASP A 70 -1.12 5.57 -1.74
CA ASP A 70 -0.09 5.30 -0.73
C ASP A 70 -0.18 3.85 -0.23
N PHE A 71 -1.40 3.36 0.06
CA PHE A 71 -1.63 1.98 0.49
C PHE A 71 -1.19 0.94 -0.54
N TYR A 72 -1.62 1.05 -1.80
CA TYR A 72 -1.21 0.10 -2.84
C TYR A 72 0.29 0.19 -3.15
N GLY A 73 0.86 1.39 -3.14
CA GLY A 73 2.29 1.57 -3.37
C GLY A 73 3.13 0.96 -2.24
N TRP A 74 2.71 1.14 -0.99
CA TRP A 74 3.32 0.47 0.16
C TRP A 74 3.22 -1.05 0.04
N MET A 75 2.06 -1.62 -0.31
CA MET A 75 1.91 -3.08 -0.48
C MET A 75 2.86 -3.62 -1.54
N MET A 76 2.95 -2.96 -2.71
CA MET A 76 3.87 -3.39 -3.78
C MET A 76 5.33 -3.31 -3.34
N ALA A 77 5.72 -2.24 -2.65
CA ALA A 77 7.08 -2.10 -2.13
C ALA A 77 7.41 -3.12 -1.03
N ALA A 78 6.45 -3.41 -0.16
CA ALA A 78 6.57 -4.40 0.89
C ALA A 78 6.72 -5.82 0.31
N ASP A 79 5.87 -6.18 -0.66
CA ASP A 79 5.88 -7.49 -1.31
C ASP A 79 7.18 -7.76 -2.08
N GLY A 80 7.70 -6.74 -2.79
CA GLY A 80 8.96 -6.85 -3.53
C GLY A 80 10.19 -7.19 -2.68
N GLN A 81 10.14 -7.06 -1.34
CA GLN A 81 11.20 -7.53 -0.45
C GLN A 81 11.31 -9.07 -0.43
N PHE A 82 10.23 -9.78 -0.76
CA PHE A 82 10.18 -11.24 -0.76
C PHE A 82 10.63 -11.86 -2.08
N ASP A 83 10.81 -11.08 -3.15
CA ASP A 83 11.31 -11.57 -4.45
C ASP A 83 12.83 -11.85 -4.45
N GLY A 84 13.52 -11.49 -3.35
CA GLY A 84 14.96 -11.61 -3.21
C GLY A 84 15.41 -12.71 -2.23
N PRO A 85 16.59 -12.55 -1.60
CA PRO A 85 17.17 -13.52 -0.65
C PRO A 85 16.34 -13.78 0.63
N LEU A 86 15.19 -13.12 0.77
CA LEU A 86 14.22 -13.36 1.85
C LEU A 86 13.23 -14.47 1.51
N ALA A 87 13.02 -14.80 0.23
CA ALA A 87 12.12 -15.86 -0.21
C ALA A 87 12.38 -17.20 0.51
N ASP A 88 13.66 -17.55 0.67
CA ASP A 88 14.10 -18.82 1.27
C ASP A 88 14.23 -18.77 2.80
N ARG A 89 13.73 -17.71 3.46
CA ARG A 89 13.88 -17.49 4.92
C ARG A 89 12.53 -17.36 5.62
N PRO A 90 11.72 -18.42 5.70
CA PRO A 90 10.34 -18.37 6.19
C PRO A 90 10.22 -17.86 7.63
N ASP A 91 11.16 -18.20 8.51
CA ASP A 91 11.15 -17.69 9.90
C ASP A 91 11.39 -16.18 9.98
N HIS A 92 12.18 -15.63 9.05
CA HIS A 92 12.41 -14.19 8.98
C HIS A 92 11.15 -13.48 8.46
N VAL A 93 10.56 -13.99 7.38
CA VAL A 93 9.29 -13.49 6.82
C VAL A 93 8.19 -13.50 7.87
N ARG A 94 8.04 -14.60 8.61
CA ARG A 94 7.04 -14.73 9.69
C ARG A 94 7.22 -13.67 10.78
N ARG A 95 8.46 -13.36 11.17
CA ARG A 95 8.74 -12.30 12.16
C ARG A 95 8.38 -10.93 11.62
N LEU A 96 8.65 -10.66 10.35
CA LEU A 96 8.32 -9.39 9.71
C LEU A 96 6.80 -9.22 9.60
N ILE A 97 6.06 -10.22 9.12
CA ILE A 97 4.60 -10.17 9.04
C ILE A 97 3.96 -9.95 10.42
N ARG A 98 4.43 -10.68 11.46
CA ARG A 98 3.94 -10.48 12.84
C ARG A 98 4.11 -9.04 13.35
N ARG A 99 5.15 -8.34 12.91
CA ARG A 99 5.38 -6.95 13.28
C ARG A 99 4.43 -5.99 12.56
N HIS A 100 4.03 -6.31 11.32
CA HIS A 100 2.99 -5.56 10.62
C HIS A 100 1.62 -5.79 11.27
N VAL A 101 1.29 -7.02 11.63
CA VAL A 101 0.06 -7.35 12.37
C VAL A 101 -0.04 -6.58 13.69
N ALA A 102 1.06 -6.51 14.44
CA ALA A 102 1.13 -5.76 15.70
C ALA A 102 0.73 -4.27 15.56
N ILE A 103 1.06 -3.64 14.43
CA ILE A 103 0.66 -2.25 14.14
C ILE A 103 -0.87 -2.13 14.06
N LEU A 104 -1.53 -3.12 13.48
CA LEU A 104 -2.99 -3.12 13.30
C LEU A 104 -3.75 -3.29 14.61
N GLU A 105 -3.18 -4.08 15.52
CA GLU A 105 -3.74 -4.35 16.84
C GLU A 105 -3.49 -3.21 17.85
N ALA A 106 -2.75 -2.17 17.43
CA ALA A 106 -2.33 -1.08 18.30
C ALA A 106 -1.68 -1.60 19.60
N ASP A 107 -0.85 -2.65 19.49
CA ASP A 107 -0.27 -3.37 20.62
C ASP A 107 0.79 -2.56 21.42
N GLY A 108 0.94 -1.28 21.10
CA GLY A 108 1.84 -0.34 21.76
C GLY A 108 3.32 -0.47 21.34
N ARG A 109 3.66 -1.33 20.38
CA ARG A 109 5.04 -1.42 19.88
C ARG A 109 5.36 -0.22 18.98
N SER A 110 6.46 0.45 19.28
CA SER A 110 6.96 1.50 18.40
C SER A 110 7.48 0.90 17.08
N PRO A 111 7.14 1.48 15.92
CA PRO A 111 7.67 1.03 14.63
C PRO A 111 9.20 1.18 14.61
N LEU A 112 9.93 0.11 14.27
CA LEU A 112 11.40 0.13 14.29
C LEU A 112 12.01 0.20 12.89
N SER A 113 11.29 -0.19 11.83
CA SER A 113 11.77 -0.11 10.44
C SER A 113 11.06 1.02 9.66
N PRO A 114 11.66 1.56 8.58
CA PRO A 114 10.97 2.49 7.70
C PRO A 114 9.69 1.92 7.09
N ALA A 115 9.68 0.62 6.77
CA ALA A 115 8.49 -0.07 6.26
C ALA A 115 7.35 -0.11 7.29
N GLU A 116 7.67 -0.37 8.56
CA GLU A 116 6.70 -0.32 9.65
C GLU A 116 6.19 1.09 9.89
N LYS A 117 7.06 2.11 9.88
CA LYS A 117 6.66 3.51 10.02
C LYS A 117 5.72 3.95 8.91
N ALA A 118 6.05 3.61 7.66
CA ALA A 118 5.22 3.91 6.50
C ALA A 118 3.87 3.18 6.58
N PHE A 119 3.85 1.94 7.06
CA PHE A 119 2.59 1.22 7.27
C PHE A 119 1.74 1.82 8.38
N THR A 120 2.35 2.25 9.48
CA THR A 120 1.65 2.94 10.58
C THR A 120 0.98 4.22 10.09
N ASP A 121 1.69 5.07 9.32
CA ASP A 121 1.09 6.27 8.70
C ASP A 121 -0.15 5.93 7.87
N VAL A 122 -0.02 4.97 6.96
CA VAL A 122 -1.13 4.55 6.09
C VAL A 122 -2.29 3.97 6.91
N TRP A 123 -2.01 3.13 7.90
CA TRP A 123 -3.04 2.53 8.74
C TRP A 123 -3.80 3.56 9.57
N GLU A 124 -3.09 4.50 10.21
CA GLU A 124 -3.69 5.58 11.00
C GLU A 124 -4.65 6.42 10.15
N ARG A 125 -4.26 6.74 8.92
CA ARG A 125 -5.09 7.45 7.95
C ARG A 125 -6.28 6.61 7.46
N LEU A 126 -6.11 5.30 7.25
CA LEU A 126 -7.19 4.40 6.81
C LEU A 126 -8.29 4.23 7.85
N ILE A 127 -7.95 4.26 9.14
CA ILE A 127 -8.92 4.06 10.23
C ILE A 127 -9.54 5.37 10.73
N GLU A 128 -9.07 6.53 10.25
CA GLU A 128 -9.58 7.83 10.62
C GLU A 128 -11.08 7.93 10.33
N GLY A 129 -11.86 8.43 11.31
CA GLY A 129 -13.32 8.53 11.20
C GLY A 129 -14.10 7.20 11.25
N MET A 130 -13.43 6.04 11.19
CA MET A 130 -14.09 4.73 11.21
C MET A 130 -14.50 4.30 12.62
N SER A 131 -15.59 3.55 12.74
CA SER A 131 -16.07 3.03 14.03
C SER A 131 -15.15 1.94 14.59
N PRO A 132 -15.11 1.72 15.93
CA PRO A 132 -14.29 0.67 16.53
C PRO A 132 -14.55 -0.73 15.95
N ALA A 133 -15.81 -1.06 15.67
CA ALA A 133 -16.19 -2.35 15.06
C ALA A 133 -15.65 -2.49 13.62
N TRP A 134 -15.64 -1.40 12.84
CA TRP A 134 -15.05 -1.41 11.51
C TRP A 134 -13.53 -1.61 11.59
N ARG A 135 -12.85 -0.90 12.50
CA ARG A 135 -11.40 -1.00 12.69
C ARG A 135 -10.98 -2.41 13.07
N ALA A 136 -11.68 -3.03 14.03
CA ALA A 136 -11.42 -4.40 14.45
C ALA A 136 -11.59 -5.40 13.30
N ARG A 137 -12.67 -5.26 12.50
CA ARG A 137 -12.88 -6.13 11.34
C ARG A 137 -11.82 -5.91 10.25
N ALA A 138 -11.45 -4.66 9.98
CA ALA A 138 -10.43 -4.34 8.99
C ALA A 138 -9.06 -4.92 9.39
N ALA A 139 -8.66 -4.78 10.66
CA ALA A 139 -7.43 -5.37 11.19
C ALA A 139 -7.42 -6.90 11.04
N ALA A 140 -8.55 -7.56 11.31
CA ALA A 140 -8.68 -9.02 11.18
C ALA A 140 -8.55 -9.55 9.75
N CYS A 141 -8.66 -8.71 8.71
CA CYS A 141 -8.40 -9.16 7.33
C CYS A 141 -6.90 -9.34 7.04
N PHE A 142 -6.02 -8.84 7.90
CA PHE A 142 -4.57 -8.91 7.74
C PHE A 142 -3.90 -9.91 8.70
N THR A 143 -4.66 -10.57 9.58
CA THR A 143 -4.16 -11.52 10.60
C THR A 143 -4.50 -12.97 10.26
#